data_AF-A0A2G6K8X8-F1
#
_entry.id   AF-A0A2G6K8X8-F1
#
_cell.length_a   1.000
_cell.length_b   1.000
_cell.length_c   1.000
_cell.angle_alpha   90.00
_cell.angle_beta   90.00
_cell.angle_gamma   90.00
#
_symmetry.space_group_name_H-M   'P 1'
#
loop_
_entity.id
_entity.type
_entity.pdbx_description
1 polymer ?
#
loop_
_entity_poly.entity_id
_entity_poly.type
_entity_poly.pdbx_seq_one_letter_code
_entity_poly.pdbx_strand_id
1 'polypeptide(L)'
;MERGDQLSPIAAELMEIVDAVAADWLARIATEGAHRAGIILDERALAQMSISGADDLTTAMRQLLSTDVDDQRTNPLSLFRAAVTGPTKLLASAGVPIPPSDPFAQRAFPDDPYRLGPATWSDVDQRLHEPGLRWGAWKAMTVMRRHRGEDDSIS
;
A
#
# COMPACT_ATOMS: atom_id res chain seq x y z
N MET A 1 -31.01 -8.50 7.33
CA MET A 1 -30.00 -8.27 8.38
C MET A 1 -28.65 -8.58 7.78
N GLU A 2 -27.97 -7.53 7.30
CA GLU A 2 -26.81 -7.59 6.41
C GLU A 2 -25.60 -8.22 7.12
N ARG A 3 -25.10 -9.34 6.59
CA ARG A 3 -23.75 -9.87 6.90
C ARG A 3 -22.72 -9.18 5.99
N GLY A 4 -22.69 -7.85 6.01
CA GLY A 4 -22.04 -7.05 4.96
C GLY A 4 -20.77 -6.28 5.36
N ASP A 5 -20.40 -6.21 6.64
CA ASP A 5 -19.43 -5.17 7.06
C ASP A 5 -18.31 -5.65 8.00
N GLN A 6 -18.15 -6.96 8.18
CA GLN A 6 -17.13 -7.49 9.08
C GLN A 6 -16.01 -8.18 8.31
N LEU A 7 -14.80 -7.60 8.41
CA LEU A 7 -13.57 -8.18 7.88
C LEU A 7 -13.36 -9.59 8.46
N SER A 8 -12.80 -10.49 7.66
CA SER A 8 -12.32 -11.78 8.19
C SER A 8 -11.24 -11.53 9.25
N PRO A 9 -11.04 -12.43 10.23
CA PRO A 9 -10.01 -12.23 11.27
C PRO A 9 -8.61 -11.95 10.70
N ILE A 10 -8.25 -12.60 9.60
CA ILE A 10 -6.96 -12.39 8.90
C ILE A 10 -6.90 -11.01 8.26
N ALA A 11 -7.99 -10.53 7.66
CA ALA A 11 -8.07 -9.21 7.08
C ALA A 11 -8.08 -8.10 8.16
N ALA A 12 -8.77 -8.33 9.28
CA ALA A 12 -8.82 -7.40 10.40
C ALA A 12 -7.44 -7.20 11.04
N GLU A 13 -6.68 -8.29 11.23
CA GLU A 13 -5.32 -8.22 11.76
C GLU A 13 -4.37 -7.44 10.83
N LEU A 14 -4.44 -7.67 9.52
CA LEU A 14 -3.68 -6.88 8.56
C LEU A 14 -4.07 -5.40 8.63
N MET A 15 -5.38 -5.10 8.69
CA MET A 15 -5.90 -3.74 8.74
C MET A 15 -5.44 -2.99 10.00
N GLU A 16 -5.44 -3.64 11.17
CA GLU A 16 -4.99 -3.05 12.44
C GLU A 16 -3.54 -2.58 12.34
N ILE A 17 -2.67 -3.37 11.71
CA ILE A 17 -1.26 -3.00 11.54
C ILE A 17 -1.12 -1.91 10.48
N VAL A 18 -1.88 -1.96 9.38
CA VAL A 18 -1.89 -0.87 8.38
C VAL A 18 -2.28 0.46 9.02
N ASP A 19 -3.36 0.50 9.82
CA ASP A 19 -3.82 1.68 10.54
C ASP A 19 -2.70 2.23 11.47
N ALA A 20 -1.95 1.34 12.11
CA ALA A 20 -0.89 1.71 13.04
C ALA A 20 0.41 2.22 12.39
N VAL A 21 0.63 1.98 11.08
CA VAL A 21 1.94 2.26 10.44
C VAL A 21 1.87 3.19 9.24
N ALA A 22 0.70 3.39 8.65
CA ALA A 22 0.56 4.10 7.37
C ALA A 22 1.13 5.54 7.41
N ALA A 23 0.78 6.32 8.43
CA ALA A 23 1.24 7.71 8.55
C ALA A 23 2.75 7.80 8.76
N ASP A 24 3.29 7.02 9.69
CA ASP A 24 4.72 6.99 9.99
C ASP A 24 5.52 6.53 8.76
N TRP A 25 5.03 5.54 8.03
CA TRP A 25 5.64 5.08 6.79
C TRP A 25 5.69 6.19 5.72
N LEU A 26 4.58 6.89 5.47
CA LEU A 26 4.51 7.99 4.50
C LEU A 26 5.47 9.13 4.87
N ALA A 27 5.49 9.50 6.15
CA ALA A 27 6.41 10.54 6.64
C ALA A 27 7.87 10.10 6.49
N ARG A 28 8.18 8.83 6.79
CA ARG A 28 9.52 8.26 6.68
C ARG A 28 10.03 8.28 5.24
N ILE A 29 9.26 7.79 4.26
CA ILE A 29 9.72 7.75 2.86
C ILE A 29 9.92 9.16 2.28
N ALA A 30 9.08 10.13 2.65
CA ALA A 30 9.26 11.52 2.24
C ALA A 30 10.53 12.12 2.87
N THR A 31 10.75 11.89 4.17
CA THR A 31 11.93 12.38 4.89
C THR A 31 13.21 11.77 4.32
N GLU A 32 13.24 10.47 4.09
CA GLU A 32 14.38 9.78 3.48
C GLU A 32 14.66 10.30 2.07
N GLY A 33 13.62 10.52 1.26
CA GLY A 33 13.73 11.09 -0.08
C GLY A 33 14.36 12.49 -0.07
N ALA A 34 13.89 13.37 0.80
CA ALA A 34 14.42 14.73 0.93
C ALA A 34 15.84 14.76 1.50
N HIS A 35 16.13 13.91 2.49
CA HIS A 35 17.44 13.81 3.12
C HIS A 35 18.53 13.39 2.12
N ARG A 36 18.22 12.50 1.16
CA ARG A 36 19.16 12.13 0.07
C ARG A 36 19.60 13.33 -0.79
N ALA A 37 18.79 14.39 -0.83
CA ALA A 37 19.10 15.63 -1.53
C ALA A 37 19.59 16.76 -0.59
N GLY A 38 19.75 16.49 0.71
CA GLY A 38 20.13 17.50 1.70
C GLY A 38 19.04 18.54 1.98
N ILE A 39 17.78 18.22 1.67
CA ILE A 39 16.63 19.11 1.86
C ILE A 39 15.90 18.71 3.14
N ILE A 40 15.51 19.71 3.92
CA ILE A 40 14.65 19.55 5.10
C ILE A 40 13.23 19.94 4.67
N LEU A 41 12.27 19.05 4.87
CA LEU A 41 10.86 19.32 4.57
C LEU A 41 10.23 20.19 5.66
N ASP A 42 9.25 21.00 5.27
CA ASP A 42 8.39 21.70 6.22
C ASP A 42 7.62 20.68 7.07
N GLU A 43 7.77 20.76 8.39
CA GLU A 43 7.23 19.78 9.34
C GLU A 43 5.70 19.73 9.28
N ARG A 44 5.05 20.89 9.11
CA ARG A 44 3.59 20.97 9.02
C ARG A 44 3.08 20.35 7.72
N ALA A 45 3.73 20.62 6.59
CA ALA A 45 3.39 20.02 5.31
C ALA A 45 3.61 18.50 5.32
N LEU A 46 4.70 18.03 5.94
CA LEU A 46 4.99 16.61 6.11
C LEU A 46 3.90 15.91 6.94
N ALA A 47 3.55 16.46 8.10
CA ALA A 47 2.53 15.90 8.98
C ALA A 47 1.13 15.90 8.32
N GLN A 48 0.77 16.98 7.63
CA GLN A 48 -0.51 17.05 6.92
C GLN A 48 -0.57 16.02 5.78
N MET A 49 0.51 15.88 5.01
CA MET A 49 0.60 14.91 3.93
C MET A 49 0.52 13.47 4.44
N SER A 50 1.25 13.13 5.51
CA SER A 50 1.26 11.77 6.04
C SER A 50 -0.08 11.35 6.65
N ILE A 51 -0.74 12.25 7.39
CA ILE A 51 -2.06 11.99 7.97
C ILE A 51 -3.10 11.80 6.85
N SER A 52 -3.20 12.76 5.93
CA SER A 52 -4.19 12.67 4.84
C SER A 52 -3.96 11.45 3.95
N GLY A 53 -2.70 11.14 3.62
CA GLY A 53 -2.37 9.98 2.81
C GLY A 53 -2.64 8.66 3.53
N ALA A 54 -2.47 8.61 4.86
CA ALA A 54 -2.81 7.45 5.67
C ALA A 54 -4.33 7.24 5.73
N ASP A 55 -5.11 8.30 5.89
CA ASP A 55 -6.58 8.22 5.88
C ASP A 55 -7.10 7.69 4.53
N ASP A 56 -6.56 8.18 3.42
CA ASP A 56 -6.90 7.71 2.07
C ASP A 56 -6.51 6.23 1.87
N LEU A 57 -5.29 5.86 2.28
CA LEU A 57 -4.78 4.49 2.17
C LEU A 57 -5.59 3.50 3.00
N THR A 58 -5.88 3.85 4.26
CA THR A 58 -6.63 2.98 5.18
C THR A 58 -8.08 2.82 4.74
N THR A 59 -8.70 3.88 4.20
CA THR A 59 -10.02 3.83 3.59
C THR A 59 -10.03 2.88 2.38
N ALA A 60 -9.08 3.03 1.46
CA ALA A 60 -8.97 2.15 0.30
C ALA A 60 -8.66 0.70 0.69
N MET A 61 -7.83 0.49 1.71
CA MET A 61 -7.50 -0.84 2.24
C MET A 61 -8.73 -1.51 2.82
N ARG A 62 -9.53 -0.79 3.62
CA ARG A 62 -10.77 -1.32 4.20
C ARG A 62 -11.76 -1.72 3.11
N GLN A 63 -11.95 -0.88 2.10
CA GLN A 63 -12.80 -1.20 0.95
C GLN A 63 -12.32 -2.45 0.21
N LEU A 64 -11.02 -2.56 -0.07
CA LEU A 64 -10.42 -3.72 -0.71
C LEU A 64 -10.65 -5.00 0.11
N LEU A 65 -10.38 -4.95 1.41
CA LEU A 65 -10.44 -6.12 2.30
C LEU A 65 -11.88 -6.56 2.60
N SER A 66 -12.86 -5.66 2.49
CA SER A 66 -14.29 -5.98 2.56
C SER A 66 -14.87 -6.48 1.24
N THR A 67 -14.19 -6.24 0.11
CA THR A 67 -14.59 -6.76 -1.21
C THR A 67 -14.36 -8.28 -1.25
N ASP A 68 -15.29 -9.03 -1.82
CA ASP A 68 -15.12 -10.48 -2.01
C ASP A 68 -13.83 -10.77 -2.77
N VAL A 69 -13.11 -11.82 -2.36
CA VAL A 69 -11.77 -12.15 -2.86
C VAL A 69 -11.71 -12.34 -4.37
N ASP A 70 -12.81 -12.82 -4.99
CA ASP A 70 -12.90 -13.05 -6.42
C ASP A 70 -13.10 -11.73 -7.21
N ASP A 71 -13.67 -10.71 -6.56
CA ASP A 71 -13.90 -9.37 -7.12
C ASP A 71 -12.73 -8.39 -6.88
N GLN A 72 -11.76 -8.76 -6.04
CA GLN A 72 -10.61 -7.91 -5.73
C GLN A 72 -9.62 -7.81 -6.90
N ARG A 73 -9.71 -6.72 -7.67
CA ARG A 73 -8.84 -6.42 -8.83
C ARG A 73 -7.43 -5.95 -8.50
N THR A 74 -7.15 -5.63 -7.24
CA THR A 74 -5.84 -5.17 -6.78
C THR A 74 -5.40 -5.94 -5.54
N ASN A 75 -4.22 -5.61 -5.02
CA ASN A 75 -3.70 -6.15 -3.77
C ASN A 75 -3.27 -5.02 -2.82
N PRO A 76 -3.21 -5.29 -1.51
CA PRO A 76 -2.79 -4.33 -0.50
C PRO A 76 -1.48 -3.61 -0.80
N LEU A 77 -0.44 -4.32 -1.28
CA LEU A 77 0.85 -3.72 -1.58
C LEU A 77 0.79 -2.72 -2.74
N SER A 78 -0.15 -2.90 -3.66
CA SER A 78 -0.41 -1.95 -4.76
C SER A 78 -1.06 -0.66 -4.25
N LEU A 79 -1.86 -0.72 -3.18
CA LEU A 79 -2.39 0.49 -2.53
C LEU A 79 -1.27 1.29 -1.84
N PHE A 80 -0.34 0.62 -1.17
CA PHE A 80 0.86 1.29 -0.63
C PHE A 80 1.67 1.96 -1.75
N ARG A 81 1.87 1.29 -2.89
CA ARG A 81 2.54 1.89 -4.05
C ARG A 81 1.79 3.11 -4.60
N ALA A 82 0.47 3.11 -4.62
CA ALA A 82 -0.31 4.27 -5.05
C ALA A 82 -0.22 5.45 -4.06
N ALA A 83 -0.10 5.16 -2.76
CA ALA A 83 -0.04 6.16 -1.70
C ALA A 83 1.23 7.05 -1.76
N VAL A 84 2.26 6.66 -2.52
CA VAL A 84 3.48 7.48 -2.71
C VAL A 84 3.25 8.78 -3.50
N THR A 85 2.05 8.96 -4.06
CA THR A 85 1.64 10.20 -4.74
C THR A 85 1.79 11.43 -3.84
N GLY A 86 1.38 11.32 -2.56
CA GLY A 86 1.50 12.40 -1.59
C GLY A 86 2.97 12.81 -1.33
N PRO A 87 3.82 11.86 -0.89
CA PRO A 87 5.26 12.07 -0.75
C PRO A 87 5.92 12.63 -2.01
N THR A 88 5.59 12.10 -3.20
CA THR A 88 6.13 12.56 -4.49
C THR A 88 5.81 14.04 -4.74
N LYS A 89 4.56 14.45 -4.52
CA LYS A 89 4.17 15.86 -4.68
C LYS A 89 4.89 16.76 -3.67
N LEU A 90 5.04 16.32 -2.43
CA LEU A 90 5.74 17.07 -1.39
C LEU A 90 7.22 17.27 -1.76
N LEU A 91 7.92 16.20 -2.15
CA LEU A 91 9.31 16.25 -2.60
C LEU A 91 9.49 17.20 -3.80
N ALA A 92 8.62 17.08 -4.80
CA ALA A 92 8.65 17.96 -5.98
C ALA A 92 8.45 19.43 -5.60
N SER A 93 7.49 19.73 -4.71
CA SER A 93 7.21 21.10 -4.26
C SER A 93 8.36 21.69 -3.44
N ALA A 94 9.12 20.85 -2.73
CA ALA A 94 10.30 21.24 -1.98
C ALA A 94 11.57 21.37 -2.85
N GLY A 95 11.47 21.13 -4.16
CA GLY A 95 12.59 21.24 -5.09
C GLY A 95 13.57 20.07 -5.02
N VAL A 96 13.15 18.91 -4.49
CA VAL A 96 14.00 17.72 -4.43
C VAL A 96 14.24 17.20 -5.87
N PRO A 97 15.49 17.09 -6.33
CA PRO A 97 15.79 16.60 -7.67
C PRO A 97 15.40 15.12 -7.80
N ILE A 98 14.79 14.76 -8.93
CA ILE A 98 14.47 13.37 -9.26
C ILE A 98 15.79 12.59 -9.41
N PRO A 99 15.97 11.44 -8.73
CA PRO A 99 17.16 10.62 -8.87
C PRO A 99 17.37 10.17 -10.32
N PRO A 100 18.63 10.02 -10.78
CA PRO A 100 18.91 9.45 -12.09
C PRO A 100 18.23 8.08 -12.25
N SER A 101 17.47 7.93 -13.33
CA SER A 101 16.71 6.71 -13.64
C SER A 101 16.87 6.36 -15.10
N ASP A 102 17.04 5.08 -15.43
CA ASP A 102 17.09 4.66 -16.82
C ASP A 102 15.69 4.77 -17.48
N PRO A 103 15.61 4.85 -18.83
CA PRO A 103 14.34 5.02 -19.52
C PRO A 103 13.34 3.86 -19.33
N PHE A 104 13.81 2.65 -19.02
CA PHE A 104 12.94 1.51 -18.79
C PHE A 104 12.27 1.61 -17.41
N ALA A 105 13.04 1.92 -16.37
CA ALA A 105 12.52 2.15 -15.02
C ALA A 105 11.51 3.31 -14.97
N GLN A 106 11.78 4.41 -15.67
CA GLN A 106 10.84 5.54 -15.75
C GLN A 106 9.50 5.17 -16.41
N ARG A 107 9.53 4.34 -17.47
CA ARG A 107 8.30 3.86 -18.13
C ARG A 107 7.53 2.85 -17.30
N ALA A 108 8.23 2.04 -16.51
CA ALA A 108 7.61 1.02 -15.66
C ALA A 108 6.88 1.64 -14.46
N PHE A 109 7.37 2.76 -13.92
CA PHE A 109 6.82 3.40 -12.73
C PHE A 109 6.68 4.92 -12.93
N PRO A 110 5.79 5.37 -13.84
CA PRO A 110 5.65 6.79 -14.17
C PRO A 110 5.17 7.64 -12.98
N ASP A 111 4.39 7.04 -12.08
CA ASP A 111 3.82 7.72 -10.91
C ASP A 111 4.74 7.72 -9.67
N ASP A 112 5.92 7.09 -9.76
CA ASP A 112 6.90 7.03 -8.66
C ASP A 112 8.31 7.43 -9.13
N PRO A 113 8.52 8.69 -9.55
CA PRO A 113 9.80 9.16 -10.07
C PRO A 113 10.92 9.13 -9.00
N TYR A 114 10.56 9.20 -7.72
CA TYR A 114 11.50 9.14 -6.59
C TYR A 114 11.77 7.72 -6.10
N ARG A 115 11.11 6.69 -6.65
CA ARG A 115 11.28 5.26 -6.31
C ARG A 115 10.98 4.97 -4.83
N LEU A 116 9.90 5.55 -4.32
CA LEU A 116 9.46 5.46 -2.93
C LEU A 116 8.60 4.22 -2.65
N GLY A 117 8.01 3.63 -3.69
CA GLY A 117 7.08 2.52 -3.58
C GLY A 117 7.73 1.27 -2.97
N PRO A 118 7.04 0.55 -2.07
CA PRO A 118 7.60 -0.64 -1.45
C PRO A 118 7.65 -1.82 -2.44
N ALA A 119 8.74 -2.59 -2.41
CA ALA A 119 8.86 -3.85 -3.14
C ALA A 119 8.22 -5.00 -2.34
N THR A 120 8.32 -4.94 -1.01
CA THR A 120 7.88 -5.95 -0.05
C THR A 120 7.17 -5.32 1.15
N TRP A 121 6.53 -6.16 1.97
CA TRP A 121 5.90 -5.73 3.23
C TRP A 121 6.89 -5.11 4.22
N SER A 122 8.10 -5.65 4.28
CA SER A 122 9.15 -5.20 5.20
C SER A 122 9.69 -3.81 4.83
N ASP A 123 9.52 -3.36 3.59
CA ASP A 123 9.87 -1.98 3.19
C ASP A 123 8.91 -0.95 3.84
N VAL A 124 7.70 -1.38 4.18
CA VAL A 124 6.71 -0.58 4.90
C VAL A 124 6.99 -0.62 6.41
N ASP A 125 6.81 -1.81 7.01
CA ASP A 125 7.06 -2.07 8.43
C ASP A 125 7.24 -3.58 8.63
N GLN A 126 8.18 -4.00 9.48
CA GLN A 126 8.44 -5.41 9.77
C GLN A 126 7.19 -6.14 10.31
N ARG A 127 6.31 -5.44 11.02
CA ARG A 127 5.05 -5.97 11.55
C ARG A 127 4.09 -6.41 10.46
N LEU A 128 4.19 -5.88 9.24
CA LEU A 128 3.32 -6.26 8.11
C LEU A 128 3.76 -7.55 7.42
N HIS A 129 4.98 -8.02 7.66
CA HIS A 129 5.55 -9.14 6.91
C HIS A 129 4.69 -10.42 7.03
N GLU A 130 4.49 -10.91 8.24
CA GLU A 130 3.74 -12.14 8.49
C GLU A 130 2.23 -12.01 8.23
N PRO A 131 1.53 -10.95 8.71
CA PRO A 131 0.12 -10.72 8.39
C PRO A 131 -0.14 -10.61 6.88
N GLY A 132 0.73 -9.90 6.15
CA GLY A 132 0.62 -9.74 4.71
C GLY A 132 0.77 -11.06 3.94
N LEU A 133 1.70 -11.93 4.38
CA LEU A 133 1.85 -13.29 3.82
C LEU A 133 0.65 -14.18 4.12
N ARG A 134 0.16 -14.17 5.38
CA ARG A 134 -1.02 -14.95 5.78
C ARG A 134 -2.26 -14.54 5.00
N TRP A 135 -2.49 -13.24 4.83
CA TRP A 135 -3.59 -12.74 4.01
C TRP A 135 -3.47 -13.20 2.56
N GLY A 136 -2.28 -13.11 1.95
CA GLY A 136 -2.05 -13.56 0.57
C GLY A 136 -2.30 -15.05 0.38
N ALA A 137 -1.82 -15.89 1.31
CA ALA A 137 -2.07 -17.33 1.31
C ALA A 137 -3.55 -17.65 1.49
N TRP A 138 -4.23 -16.98 2.43
CA TRP A 138 -5.66 -17.14 2.67
C TRP A 138 -6.49 -16.79 1.43
N LYS A 139 -6.20 -15.66 0.77
CA LYS A 139 -6.86 -15.26 -0.47
C LYS A 139 -6.68 -16.31 -1.55
N ALA A 140 -5.43 -16.74 -1.81
CA ALA A 140 -5.14 -17.76 -2.82
C ALA A 140 -5.86 -19.08 -2.56
N MET A 141 -5.84 -19.57 -1.30
CA MET A 141 -6.56 -20.80 -0.93
C MET A 141 -8.07 -20.66 -1.11
N THR A 142 -8.64 -19.49 -0.82
CA THR A 142 -10.07 -19.24 -0.95
C THR A 142 -10.49 -19.28 -2.42
N VAL A 143 -9.78 -18.57 -3.28
CA VAL A 143 -9.99 -18.58 -4.75
C VAL A 143 -9.86 -20.01 -5.29
N MET A 144 -8.78 -20.73 -4.94
CA MET A 144 -8.57 -22.11 -5.38
C MET A 144 -9.70 -23.05 -4.97
N ARG A 145 -10.20 -22.94 -3.73
CA ARG A 145 -11.30 -23.79 -3.24
C ARG A 145 -12.62 -23.54 -3.96
N ARG A 146 -12.90 -22.28 -4.32
CA ARG A 146 -14.14 -21.90 -5.01
C ARG A 146 -14.12 -22.37 -6.46
N HIS A 147 -13.04 -22.12 -7.20
CA HIS A 147 -12.93 -22.55 -8.60
C HIS A 147 -12.77 -24.07 -8.75
N ARG A 148 -12.24 -24.79 -7.76
CA ARG A 148 -12.18 -26.26 -7.81
C ARG A 148 -13.56 -26.94 -7.78
N GLY A 149 -14.58 -26.28 -7.21
CA GLY A 149 -15.96 -26.79 -7.22
C GLY A 149 -16.70 -26.56 -8.54
N GLU A 150 -16.24 -25.59 -9.35
CA GLU A 150 -16.80 -25.28 -10.67
C GLU A 150 -16.28 -26.25 -11.74
N ASP A 151 -15.01 -26.65 -11.67
CA ASP A 151 -14.42 -27.65 -12.57
C ASP A 151 -15.00 -29.07 -12.37
N ASP A 152 -15.31 -29.47 -11.13
CA ASP A 152 -15.92 -30.78 -10.82
C ASP A 152 -17.43 -30.85 -11.18
N SER A 153 -18.09 -29.72 -11.48
CA SER A 153 -19.52 -29.66 -11.86
C SER A 153 -19.77 -29.67 -13.38
N ILE A 154 -18.70 -29.73 -14.19
CA ILE A 154 -18.74 -29.75 -15.67
C ILE A 154 -18.22 -31.10 -16.24
N SER A 155 -17.82 -32.07 -15.40
CA SER A 155 -17.45 -33.44 -15.82
C SER A 155 -18.55 -34.48 -15.62
#